data_AF-A0A419HSQ8-F1
#
_entry.id   AF-A0A419HSQ8-F1
#
_cell.length_a   1.000
_cell.length_b   1.000
_cell.length_c   1.000
_cell.angle_alpha   90.00
_cell.angle_beta   90.00
_cell.angle_gamma   90.00
#
_symmetry.space_group_name_H-M   'P 1'
#
loop_
_entity.id
_entity.type
_entity.pdbx_description
1 polymer ?
#
loop_
_entity_poly.entity_id
_entity_poly.type
_entity_poly.pdbx_seq_one_letter_code
_entity_poly.pdbx_strand_id
1 'polypeptide(L)'
;MAPYPGGASAIPRQELRPRHPRQRVNQAWNAWRGRAVEPVIRESLLRLLPNEQWPETECLGGWWNRQNNPEIDLVGTDREPVAKAVHFVGSIKWRDDKPFDTTDYAQLVRDVVAVPGAHADTPLVAVSNMGFTENLPLATAWGPEDLISAWRR
;
A
#
# COMPACT_ATOMS: atom_id res chain seq x y z
N MET A 1 -16.61 68.19 24.71
CA MET A 1 -17.16 67.03 25.47
C MET A 1 -18.04 66.25 24.49
N ALA A 2 -17.66 65.14 23.86
CA ALA A 2 -16.44 64.31 23.84
C ALA A 2 -16.29 63.68 22.43
N PRO A 3 -15.07 63.37 21.94
CA PRO A 3 -14.89 62.68 20.65
C PRO A 3 -15.01 61.16 20.82
N TYR A 4 -15.63 60.48 19.86
CA TYR A 4 -15.59 59.01 19.76
C TYR A 4 -14.23 58.56 19.19
N PRO A 5 -13.59 57.53 19.77
CA PRO A 5 -12.27 57.09 19.36
C PRO A 5 -12.33 56.20 18.11
N GLY A 6 -11.33 56.36 17.25
CA GLY A 6 -11.05 55.44 16.15
C GLY A 6 -10.66 54.06 16.69
N GLY A 7 -11.38 53.04 16.25
CA GLY A 7 -10.99 51.64 16.41
C GLY A 7 -10.52 51.10 15.07
N ALA A 8 -9.20 51.08 14.85
CA ALA A 8 -8.63 50.27 13.79
C ALA A 8 -8.90 48.79 14.13
N SER A 9 -9.82 48.16 13.40
CA SER A 9 -10.05 46.73 13.51
C SER A 9 -8.88 46.01 12.86
N ALA A 10 -7.93 45.55 13.69
CA ALA A 10 -6.84 44.70 13.25
C ALA A 10 -7.43 43.36 12.76
N ILE A 11 -7.33 43.11 11.46
CA ILE A 11 -7.55 41.77 10.90
C ILE A 11 -6.58 40.82 11.62
N PRO A 12 -7.05 39.72 12.25
CA PRO A 12 -6.15 38.76 12.85
C PRO A 12 -5.30 38.17 11.73
N ARG A 13 -4.00 38.44 11.75
CA ARG A 13 -3.03 37.70 10.97
C ARG A 13 -3.10 36.27 11.50
N GLN A 14 -3.85 35.41 10.83
CA GLN A 14 -3.72 33.97 11.02
C GLN A 14 -2.27 33.64 10.68
N GLU A 15 -1.43 33.54 11.70
CA GLU A 15 -0.17 32.83 11.60
C GLU A 15 -0.53 31.40 11.16
N LEU A 16 -0.39 31.14 9.87
CA LEU A 16 -0.19 29.79 9.37
C LEU A 16 1.03 29.26 10.11
N ARG A 17 0.82 28.58 11.24
CA ARG A 17 1.90 27.90 11.95
C ARG A 17 2.56 26.97 10.94
N PRO A 18 3.81 27.22 10.52
CA PRO A 18 4.45 26.35 9.56
C PRO A 18 4.61 24.99 10.24
N ARG A 19 4.07 23.93 9.63
CA ARG A 19 4.31 22.56 10.11
C ARG A 19 5.82 22.37 10.29
N HIS A 20 6.24 21.94 11.47
CA HIS A 20 7.66 21.88 11.84
C HIS A 20 8.46 21.04 10.81
N PRO A 21 9.67 21.47 10.39
CA PRO A 21 10.48 20.78 9.37
C PRO A 21 10.65 19.27 9.59
N ARG A 22 10.74 18.85 10.86
CA ARG A 22 10.80 17.43 11.27
C ARG A 22 9.61 16.60 10.80
N GLN A 23 8.39 17.15 10.83
CA GLN A 23 7.20 16.43 10.36
C GLN A 23 7.26 16.20 8.85
N ARG A 24 7.77 17.17 8.08
CA ARG A 24 7.95 17.01 6.62
C ARG A 24 9.01 15.96 6.29
N VAL A 25 10.13 15.97 7.01
CA VAL A 25 11.19 14.95 6.85
C VAL A 25 10.65 13.56 7.17
N ASN A 26 9.93 13.39 8.28
CA ASN A 26 9.37 12.09 8.65
C ASN A 26 8.34 11.58 7.64
N GLN A 27 7.47 12.44 7.12
CA GLN A 27 6.51 12.06 6.08
C GLN A 27 7.18 11.69 4.76
N ALA A 28 8.17 12.49 4.32
CA ALA A 28 8.94 12.21 3.12
C ALA A 28 9.73 10.89 3.26
N TRP A 29 10.30 10.65 4.43
CA TRP A 29 11.00 9.41 4.77
C TRP A 29 10.08 8.19 4.72
N ASN A 30 8.88 8.27 5.33
CA ASN A 30 7.92 7.17 5.30
C ASN A 30 7.44 6.85 3.87
N ALA A 31 7.12 7.88 3.09
CA ALA A 31 6.70 7.70 1.70
C ALA A 31 7.84 7.14 0.83
N TRP A 32 9.07 7.61 1.04
CA TRP A 32 10.24 7.09 0.33
C TRP A 32 10.51 5.63 0.69
N ARG A 33 10.48 5.28 1.99
CA ARG A 33 10.68 3.90 2.46
C ARG A 33 9.64 2.95 1.87
N GLY A 34 8.37 3.35 1.85
CA GLY A 34 7.30 2.53 1.26
C GLY A 34 7.57 2.19 -0.21
N ARG A 35 7.99 3.18 -1.01
CA ARG A 35 8.35 2.92 -2.43
C ARG A 35 9.66 2.16 -2.59
N ALA A 36 10.64 2.40 -1.72
CA ALA A 36 11.95 1.76 -1.82
C ALA A 36 11.91 0.28 -1.47
N VAL A 37 10.99 -0.14 -0.58
CA VAL A 37 10.88 -1.54 -0.15
C VAL A 37 10.06 -2.40 -1.11
N GLU A 38 9.15 -1.79 -1.88
CA GLU A 38 8.25 -2.51 -2.78
C GLU A 38 8.97 -3.41 -3.79
N PRO A 39 10.04 -2.98 -4.51
CA PRO A 39 10.81 -3.88 -5.37
C PRO A 39 11.43 -5.07 -4.62
N VAL A 40 11.89 -4.85 -3.38
CA VAL A 40 12.47 -5.91 -2.54
C VAL A 40 11.41 -6.93 -2.12
N ILE A 41 10.22 -6.45 -1.80
CA ILE A 41 9.08 -7.31 -1.48
C ILE A 41 8.70 -8.15 -2.68
N ARG A 42 8.53 -7.54 -3.87
CA ARG A 42 8.21 -8.29 -5.10
C ARG A 42 9.24 -9.36 -5.40
N GLU A 43 10.53 -9.02 -5.34
CA GLU A 43 11.62 -9.99 -5.54
C GLU A 43 11.62 -11.10 -4.49
N SER A 44 11.33 -10.78 -3.23
CA SER A 44 11.22 -11.80 -2.17
C SER A 44 10.06 -12.75 -2.43
N LEU A 45 8.91 -12.23 -2.85
CA LEU A 45 7.75 -13.05 -3.20
C LEU A 45 8.01 -13.89 -4.45
N LEU A 46 8.71 -13.37 -5.47
CA LEU A 46 9.15 -14.13 -6.65
C LEU A 46 10.09 -15.30 -6.32
N ARG A 47 10.75 -15.27 -5.16
CA ARG A 47 11.57 -16.40 -4.67
C ARG A 47 10.77 -17.40 -3.86
N LEU A 48 9.67 -16.96 -3.26
CA LEU A 48 8.72 -17.81 -2.53
C LEU A 48 7.67 -18.45 -3.46
N LEU A 49 7.59 -17.98 -4.70
CA LEU A 49 6.65 -18.41 -5.73
C LEU A 49 7.43 -18.97 -6.95
N PRO A 50 6.84 -19.90 -7.72
CA PRO A 50 5.59 -20.60 -7.44
C PRO A 50 5.70 -21.52 -6.21
N ASN A 51 4.56 -21.83 -5.58
CA ASN A 51 4.48 -22.76 -4.45
C ASN A 51 3.20 -23.61 -4.52
N GLU A 52 2.93 -24.42 -3.50
CA GLU A 52 1.76 -25.33 -3.49
C GLU A 52 0.43 -24.59 -3.67
N GLN A 53 0.27 -23.41 -3.08
CA GLN A 53 -0.95 -22.61 -3.20
C GLN A 53 -1.04 -21.88 -4.55
N TRP A 54 0.11 -21.49 -5.10
CA TRP A 54 0.22 -20.69 -6.32
C TRP A 54 1.23 -21.33 -7.31
N PRO A 55 0.92 -22.51 -7.86
CA PRO A 55 1.88 -23.30 -8.63
C PRO A 55 2.22 -22.69 -10.00
N GLU A 56 1.37 -21.80 -10.51
CA GLU A 56 1.51 -21.18 -11.82
C GLU A 56 1.84 -19.69 -11.75
N THR A 57 2.04 -19.11 -10.55
CA THR A 57 2.40 -17.69 -10.42
C THR A 57 3.90 -17.51 -10.68
N GLU A 58 4.24 -17.14 -11.92
CA GLU A 58 5.61 -16.92 -12.38
C GLU A 58 6.02 -15.45 -12.38
N CYS A 59 5.04 -14.53 -12.34
CA CYS A 59 5.28 -13.09 -12.45
C CYS A 59 4.56 -12.30 -11.37
N LEU A 60 5.15 -11.16 -10.98
CA LEU A 60 4.64 -10.25 -9.97
C LEU A 60 4.88 -8.80 -10.36
N GLY A 61 3.78 -8.06 -10.51
CA GLY A 61 3.81 -6.64 -10.85
C GLY A 61 2.88 -5.80 -10.00
N GLY A 62 2.89 -4.50 -10.25
CA GLY A 62 1.84 -3.59 -9.81
C GLY A 62 0.91 -3.24 -10.96
N TRP A 63 -0.26 -2.70 -10.66
CA TRP A 63 -1.20 -2.22 -11.66
C TRP A 63 -1.77 -0.86 -11.26
N TRP A 64 -1.84 0.05 -12.23
CA TRP A 64 -2.52 1.34 -12.07
C TRP A 64 -3.21 1.72 -13.38
N ASN A 65 -4.32 2.44 -13.28
CA ASN A 65 -4.97 3.00 -14.45
C ASN A 65 -4.33 4.33 -14.88
N ARG A 66 -4.81 4.92 -15.98
CA ARG A 66 -4.32 6.23 -16.48
C ARG A 66 -4.50 7.40 -15.50
N GLN A 67 -5.43 7.28 -14.55
CA GLN A 67 -5.69 8.28 -13.53
C GLN A 67 -4.86 8.03 -12.26
N ASN A 68 -4.03 6.99 -12.26
CA ASN A 68 -3.24 6.52 -11.13
C ASN A 68 -4.07 6.28 -9.87
N ASN A 69 -5.32 5.85 -10.05
CA ASN A 69 -6.25 5.57 -8.97
C ASN A 69 -7.35 4.57 -9.41
N PRO A 70 -7.39 3.35 -8.87
CA PRO A 70 -6.54 2.85 -7.79
C PRO A 70 -5.14 2.45 -8.25
N GLU A 71 -4.21 2.40 -7.29
CA GLU A 71 -2.89 1.80 -7.43
C GLU A 71 -2.89 0.48 -6.66
N ILE A 72 -2.58 -0.61 -7.36
CA ILE A 72 -2.50 -1.96 -6.84
C ILE A 72 -1.03 -2.36 -6.78
N ASP A 73 -0.57 -2.70 -5.58
CA ASP A 73 0.85 -2.96 -5.34
C ASP A 73 1.28 -4.34 -5.87
N LEU A 74 0.38 -5.33 -5.87
CA LEU A 74 0.68 -6.71 -6.24
C LEU A 74 -0.39 -7.28 -7.17
N VAL A 75 0.05 -7.84 -8.29
CA VAL A 75 -0.73 -8.69 -9.18
C VAL A 75 0.14 -9.90 -9.52
N GLY A 76 -0.30 -11.09 -9.09
CA GLY A 76 0.34 -12.36 -9.42
C GLY A 76 -0.23 -12.92 -10.72
N THR A 77 0.62 -13.23 -11.69
CA THR A 77 0.20 -13.69 -13.02
C THR A 77 0.98 -14.89 -13.50
N ASP A 78 0.44 -15.55 -14.52
CA ASP A 78 1.08 -16.68 -15.22
C ASP A 78 2.33 -16.25 -16.00
N ARG A 79 2.36 -15.02 -16.51
CA ARG A 79 3.48 -14.51 -17.32
C ARG A 79 3.45 -13.00 -17.49
N GLU A 80 4.55 -12.49 -18.06
CA GLU A 80 4.73 -11.12 -18.55
C GLU A 80 5.21 -11.11 -20.01
N PRO A 81 5.01 -10.02 -20.79
CA PRO A 81 4.42 -8.73 -20.41
C PRO A 81 2.88 -8.69 -20.51
N VAL A 82 2.26 -9.73 -21.07
CA VAL A 82 0.80 -9.84 -21.20
C VAL A 82 0.35 -11.12 -20.50
N ALA A 83 -0.24 -10.97 -19.32
CA ALA A 83 -0.81 -12.08 -18.57
C ALA A 83 -1.97 -12.74 -19.32
N LYS A 84 -2.13 -14.07 -19.20
CA LYS A 84 -3.39 -14.77 -19.55
C LYS A 84 -4.28 -14.92 -18.33
N ALA A 85 -3.71 -15.05 -17.15
CA ALA A 85 -4.44 -15.25 -15.90
C ALA A 85 -3.92 -14.34 -14.78
N VAL A 86 -4.85 -13.83 -13.99
CA VAL A 86 -4.58 -13.16 -12.72
C VAL A 86 -4.88 -14.17 -11.61
N HIS A 87 -3.87 -14.56 -10.84
CA HIS A 87 -4.01 -15.56 -9.78
C HIS A 87 -4.39 -14.93 -8.44
N PHE A 88 -3.87 -13.72 -8.18
CA PHE A 88 -4.25 -12.94 -7.02
C PHE A 88 -3.97 -11.45 -7.24
N VAL A 89 -4.59 -10.64 -6.39
CA VAL A 89 -4.33 -9.20 -6.28
C VAL A 89 -4.04 -8.86 -4.83
N GLY A 90 -3.12 -7.93 -4.59
CA GLY A 90 -2.73 -7.60 -3.23
C GLY A 90 -2.22 -6.19 -3.02
N SER A 91 -2.04 -5.87 -1.73
CA SER A 91 -1.48 -4.59 -1.29
C SER A 91 -0.30 -4.77 -0.34
N ILE A 92 0.63 -3.84 -0.41
CA ILE A 92 1.81 -3.73 0.45
C ILE A 92 1.59 -2.57 1.41
N LYS A 93 1.55 -2.84 2.72
CA LYS A 93 1.50 -1.81 3.77
C LYS A 93 2.76 -1.84 4.62
N TRP A 94 3.74 -1.04 4.24
CA TRP A 94 5.01 -0.92 4.97
C TRP A 94 5.02 0.27 5.94
N ARG A 95 4.14 0.19 6.93
CA ARG A 95 4.00 1.18 8.01
C ARG A 95 4.60 0.63 9.30
N ASP A 96 5.02 1.49 10.22
CA ASP A 96 5.65 1.08 11.49
C ASP A 96 4.74 1.31 12.70
N ASP A 97 3.52 1.81 12.48
CA ASP A 97 2.63 2.29 13.53
C ASP A 97 1.37 1.45 13.72
N LYS A 98 0.95 0.66 12.71
CA LYS A 98 -0.21 -0.22 12.81
C LYS A 98 -0.15 -1.42 11.85
N PRO A 99 -0.80 -2.55 12.19
CA PRO A 99 -0.97 -3.68 11.29
C PRO A 99 -1.83 -3.34 10.06
N PHE A 100 -1.85 -4.25 9.10
CA PHE A 100 -2.85 -4.26 8.03
C PHE A 100 -4.21 -4.62 8.64
N ASP A 101 -5.21 -3.79 8.38
CA ASP A 101 -6.50 -3.86 9.08
C ASP A 101 -7.70 -4.06 8.13
N THR A 102 -8.91 -4.08 8.71
CA THR A 102 -10.16 -4.23 7.97
C THR A 102 -10.44 -3.08 7.01
N THR A 103 -9.91 -1.88 7.29
CA THR A 103 -10.04 -0.73 6.41
C THR A 103 -9.15 -0.89 5.19
N ASP A 104 -7.91 -1.33 5.40
CA ASP A 104 -6.99 -1.67 4.31
C ASP A 104 -7.57 -2.80 3.44
N TYR A 105 -8.13 -3.85 4.04
CA TYR A 105 -8.81 -4.92 3.32
C TYR A 105 -10.01 -4.42 2.50
N ALA A 106 -10.89 -3.63 3.11
CA ALA A 106 -12.07 -3.10 2.43
C ALA A 106 -11.69 -2.18 1.26
N GLN A 107 -10.55 -1.47 1.36
CA GLN A 107 -10.01 -0.69 0.26
C GLN A 107 -9.53 -1.60 -0.88
N LEU A 108 -8.77 -2.66 -0.57
CA LEU A 108 -8.31 -3.63 -1.56
C LEU A 108 -9.48 -4.30 -2.31
N VAL A 109 -10.54 -4.69 -1.60
CA VAL A 109 -11.77 -5.25 -2.20
C VAL A 109 -12.45 -4.27 -3.15
N ARG A 110 -12.41 -2.96 -2.86
CA ARG A 110 -12.96 -1.96 -3.78
C ARG A 110 -12.07 -1.76 -5.00
N ASP A 111 -10.76 -1.87 -4.84
CA ASP A 111 -9.80 -1.52 -5.89
C ASP A 111 -9.57 -2.67 -6.88
N VAL A 112 -9.70 -3.93 -6.44
CA VAL A 112 -9.47 -5.12 -7.27
C VAL A 112 -10.35 -5.15 -8.52
N VAL A 113 -11.57 -4.61 -8.46
CA VAL A 113 -12.52 -4.59 -9.59
C VAL A 113 -12.03 -3.76 -10.77
N ALA A 114 -11.04 -2.88 -10.55
CA ALA A 114 -10.44 -2.09 -11.61
C ALA A 114 -9.36 -2.86 -12.40
N VAL A 115 -8.81 -3.95 -11.84
CA VAL A 115 -7.72 -4.72 -12.45
C VAL A 115 -8.26 -5.60 -13.59
N PRO A 116 -7.78 -5.43 -14.83
CA PRO A 116 -8.18 -6.28 -15.94
C PRO A 116 -7.85 -7.76 -15.68
N GLY A 117 -8.83 -8.63 -15.86
CA GLY A 117 -8.69 -10.08 -15.62
C GLY A 117 -9.01 -10.52 -14.19
N ALA A 118 -9.09 -9.58 -13.23
CA ALA A 118 -9.61 -9.88 -11.90
C ALA A 118 -11.13 -10.03 -11.92
N HIS A 119 -11.64 -10.83 -10.98
CA HIS A 119 -13.02 -11.23 -10.78
C HIS A 119 -13.38 -11.15 -9.30
N ALA A 120 -14.67 -11.28 -8.96
CA ALA A 120 -15.16 -11.11 -7.59
C ALA A 120 -14.55 -12.11 -6.59
N ASP A 121 -14.18 -13.29 -7.08
CA ASP A 121 -13.53 -14.38 -6.36
C ASP A 121 -12.00 -14.38 -6.50
N THR A 122 -11.41 -13.36 -7.14
CA THR A 122 -9.95 -13.26 -7.23
C THR A 122 -9.35 -13.20 -5.83
N PRO A 123 -8.46 -14.14 -5.48
CA PRO A 123 -7.81 -14.18 -4.18
C PRO A 123 -7.12 -12.87 -3.83
N LEU A 124 -7.33 -12.41 -2.60
CA LEU A 124 -6.70 -11.22 -2.07
C LEU A 124 -5.53 -11.59 -1.17
N VAL A 125 -4.39 -10.96 -1.40
CA VAL A 125 -3.18 -11.16 -0.59
C VAL A 125 -2.68 -9.83 -0.03
N ALA A 126 -1.86 -9.90 1.02
CA ALA A 126 -1.28 -8.69 1.58
C ALA A 126 0.12 -8.91 2.15
N VAL A 127 0.90 -7.84 2.14
CA VAL A 127 2.20 -7.78 2.81
C VAL A 127 2.16 -6.66 3.84
N SER A 128 2.61 -6.93 5.06
CA SER A 128 2.58 -5.94 6.14
C SER A 128 3.81 -6.04 7.02
N ASN A 129 4.41 -4.88 7.34
CA ASN A 129 5.56 -4.83 8.26
C ASN A 129 5.15 -5.11 9.72
N MET A 130 3.97 -4.65 10.12
CA MET A 130 3.48 -4.72 11.51
C MET A 130 2.45 -5.83 11.73
N GLY A 131 2.42 -6.83 10.83
CA GLY A 131 1.45 -7.93 10.88
C GLY A 131 0.04 -7.53 10.44
N PHE A 132 -0.93 -8.33 10.87
CA PHE A 132 -2.30 -8.32 10.37
C PHE A 132 -3.30 -8.36 11.53
N THR A 133 -4.42 -7.69 11.36
CA THR A 133 -5.59 -7.91 12.23
C THR A 133 -6.12 -9.33 12.01
N GLU A 134 -6.61 -9.97 13.08
CA GLU A 134 -7.13 -11.34 13.01
C GLU A 134 -8.34 -11.47 12.08
N ASN A 135 -8.52 -12.66 11.52
CA ASN A 135 -9.69 -13.06 10.72
C ASN A 135 -9.94 -12.21 9.47
N LEU A 136 -8.90 -11.60 8.90
CA LEU A 136 -9.02 -10.97 7.58
C LEU A 136 -9.17 -12.05 6.49
N PRO A 137 -10.05 -11.86 5.48
CA PRO A 137 -10.28 -12.85 4.42
C PRO A 137 -9.18 -12.80 3.34
N LEU A 138 -7.92 -12.89 3.77
CA LEU A 138 -6.77 -12.95 2.88
C LEU A 138 -6.47 -14.42 2.54
N ALA A 139 -6.23 -14.69 1.26
CA ALA A 139 -5.80 -16.01 0.80
C ALA A 139 -4.37 -16.32 1.26
N THR A 140 -3.51 -15.31 1.30
CA THR A 140 -2.16 -15.39 1.85
C THR A 140 -1.75 -14.02 2.42
N ALA A 141 -1.00 -14.03 3.50
CA ALA A 141 -0.47 -12.83 4.14
C ALA A 141 1.02 -13.06 4.44
N TRP A 142 1.89 -12.12 4.03
CA TRP A 142 3.33 -12.22 4.28
C TRP A 142 3.82 -11.11 5.21
N GLY A 143 4.55 -11.51 6.24
CA GLY A 143 5.26 -10.61 7.14
C GLY A 143 6.77 -10.53 6.83
N PRO A 144 7.53 -9.73 7.60
CA PRO A 144 8.96 -9.56 7.38
C PRO A 144 9.76 -10.87 7.44
N GLU A 145 9.41 -11.79 8.34
CA GLU A 145 10.12 -13.06 8.46
C GLU A 145 9.94 -13.96 7.24
N ASP A 146 8.75 -13.98 6.65
CA ASP A 146 8.50 -14.71 5.39
C ASP A 146 9.37 -14.16 4.27
N LEU A 147 9.41 -12.82 4.14
CA LEU A 147 10.21 -12.16 3.13
C LEU A 147 11.71 -12.42 3.31
N ILE A 148 12.21 -12.37 4.55
CA ILE A 148 13.62 -12.67 4.86
C ILE A 148 13.93 -14.14 4.59
N SER A 149 13.00 -15.06 4.87
CA SER A 149 13.20 -16.49 4.63
C SER A 149 13.50 -16.81 3.16
N ALA A 150 12.97 -16.01 2.23
CA ALA A 150 13.23 -16.12 0.79
C ALA A 150 14.70 -15.93 0.38
N TRP A 151 15.53 -15.41 1.30
CA TRP A 151 16.96 -15.12 1.09
C TRP A 151 17.88 -15.96 1.95
N ARG A 152 17.33 -16.72 2.91
CA ARG A 152 18.11 -17.65 3.73
C ARG A 152 18.40 -18.89 2.88
N ARG A 153 19.68 -19.13 2.60
CA ARG A 153 20.18 -20.34 1.95
C ARG A 153 20.42 -21.44 2.96
#